data_AF-A0A5D8ZE82-F1
#
_entry.id   AF-A0A5D8ZE82-F1
#
_cell.length_a   1.000
_cell.length_b   1.000
_cell.length_c   1.000
_cell.angle_alpha   90.00
_cell.angle_beta   90.00
_cell.angle_gamma   90.00
#
_symmetry.space_group_name_H-M   'P 1'
#
loop_
_entity.id
_entity.type
_entity.pdbx_description
1 polymer ?
#
loop_
_entity_poly.entity_id
_entity_poly.type
_entity_poly.pdbx_seq_one_letter_code
_entity_poly.pdbx_strand_id
1 'polypeptide(L)'
;MKKTAILFLLSFLILQSCSVNSEIVYHKDAASTSVMDIDTREFMAEMMAMTPDSLKQKEFGEMDRLPTTWTSMYDVARKEGKLKTENPDSIKIMKKIFMKSTKENNTLAGFSFKMDHFSPEDYQILKSFTKTEKVPLDQNIYNNWDGKTLTIDTGNFNLKSIEEAIRSKSSKEETQKMAGMMIMFFKKIGTTLKFENPIKSMTGKHDWVKQIDDHSIRIEYDLKALYDKDSKFKNEDKKIIIVTE
;
A
#
# COMPACT_ATOMS: atom_id res chain seq x y z
N MET A 1 -42.98 -5.76 -4.00
CA MET A 1 -41.89 -6.06 -3.05
C MET A 1 -40.83 -7.06 -3.54
N LYS A 2 -40.99 -7.76 -4.70
CA LYS A 2 -40.00 -8.78 -5.15
C LYS A 2 -38.90 -8.28 -6.11
N LYS A 3 -39.04 -7.09 -6.72
CA LYS A 3 -38.05 -6.55 -7.70
C LYS A 3 -36.98 -5.64 -7.07
N THR A 4 -37.30 -4.95 -5.97
CA THR A 4 -36.34 -4.10 -5.24
C THR A 4 -35.29 -4.91 -4.47
N ALA A 5 -35.64 -6.11 -3.99
CA ALA A 5 -34.70 -7.00 -3.30
C ALA A 5 -33.61 -7.55 -4.24
N ILE A 6 -33.90 -7.74 -5.52
CA ILE A 6 -32.93 -8.23 -6.52
C ILE A 6 -31.95 -7.12 -6.92
N LEU A 7 -32.42 -5.87 -7.01
CA LEU A 7 -31.55 -4.72 -7.32
C LEU A 7 -30.55 -4.44 -6.17
N PHE A 8 -30.99 -4.60 -4.92
CA PHE A 8 -30.14 -4.47 -3.73
C PHE A 8 -29.15 -5.65 -3.56
N LEU A 9 -29.50 -6.86 -4.03
CA LEU A 9 -28.59 -8.01 -4.04
C LEU A 9 -27.50 -7.89 -5.11
N LEU A 10 -27.83 -7.31 -6.28
CA LEU A 10 -26.86 -7.08 -7.35
C LEU A 10 -25.86 -5.99 -7.02
N SER A 11 -26.26 -4.94 -6.28
CA SER A 11 -25.34 -3.90 -5.80
C SER A 11 -24.45 -4.36 -4.63
N PHE A 12 -24.77 -5.46 -3.95
CA PHE A 12 -23.93 -6.00 -2.87
C PHE A 12 -22.78 -6.89 -3.35
N LEU A 13 -22.82 -7.35 -4.61
CA LEU A 13 -21.83 -8.29 -5.17
C LEU A 13 -20.64 -7.59 -5.87
N ILE A 14 -20.62 -6.26 -5.95
CA ILE A 14 -19.62 -5.48 -6.72
C ILE A 14 -18.65 -4.72 -5.80
N LEU A 15 -18.86 -4.76 -4.48
CA LEU A 15 -18.27 -3.81 -3.54
C LEU A 15 -16.75 -3.90 -3.31
N GLN A 16 -16.03 -4.85 -3.91
CA GLN A 16 -14.60 -5.13 -3.69
C GLN A 16 -13.75 -4.70 -4.89
N SER A 17 -13.39 -3.42 -4.96
CA SER A 17 -13.01 -2.81 -6.24
C SER A 17 -11.56 -2.30 -6.34
N CYS A 18 -10.79 -2.42 -5.25
CA CYS A 18 -9.35 -2.12 -5.21
C CYS A 18 -8.51 -3.35 -4.87
N SER A 19 -7.36 -3.51 -5.54
CA SER A 19 -6.34 -4.51 -5.17
C SER A 19 -5.01 -3.82 -4.93
N VAL A 20 -4.34 -4.16 -3.82
CA VAL A 20 -3.00 -3.65 -3.49
C VAL A 20 -2.00 -4.78 -3.61
N ASN A 21 -1.00 -4.59 -4.45
CA ASN A 21 0.12 -5.50 -4.55
C ASN A 21 1.42 -4.75 -4.28
N SER A 22 2.08 -5.13 -3.19
CA SER A 22 3.40 -4.63 -2.86
C SER A 22 4.48 -5.64 -3.25
N GLU A 23 5.63 -5.14 -3.64
CA GLU A 23 6.87 -5.88 -3.79
C GLU A 23 7.98 -5.16 -3.05
N ILE A 24 8.76 -5.88 -2.25
CA ILE A 24 9.94 -5.36 -1.56
C ILE A 24 11.12 -6.23 -1.96
N VAL A 25 12.12 -5.64 -2.61
CA VAL A 25 13.37 -6.28 -2.98
C VAL A 25 14.43 -5.90 -1.95
N TYR A 26 15.03 -6.90 -1.31
CA TYR A 26 16.10 -6.74 -0.34
C TYR A 26 17.46 -6.94 -1.02
N HIS A 27 18.32 -5.93 -0.92
CA HIS A 27 19.61 -5.85 -1.60
C HIS A 27 20.77 -6.24 -0.67
N LYS A 28 21.88 -6.74 -1.23
CA LYS A 28 23.05 -7.19 -0.44
C LYS A 28 23.70 -6.11 0.43
N ASP A 29 23.53 -4.84 0.09
CA ASP A 29 24.08 -3.69 0.82
C ASP A 29 23.18 -3.21 1.97
N ALA A 30 22.27 -4.07 2.45
CA ALA A 30 21.26 -3.78 3.46
C ALA A 30 20.20 -2.74 3.04
N ALA A 31 20.21 -2.29 1.78
CA ALA A 31 19.13 -1.46 1.26
C ALA A 31 17.92 -2.31 0.83
N SER A 32 16.79 -1.65 0.62
CA SER A 32 15.64 -2.26 -0.05
C SER A 32 14.93 -1.29 -0.99
N THR A 33 14.40 -1.83 -2.07
CA THR A 33 13.51 -1.12 -3.00
C THR A 33 12.11 -1.65 -2.84
N SER A 34 11.13 -0.78 -2.65
CA SER A 34 9.73 -1.20 -2.57
C SER A 34 8.90 -0.57 -3.68
N VAL A 35 7.95 -1.33 -4.21
CA VAL A 35 6.92 -0.86 -5.13
C VAL A 35 5.57 -1.29 -4.58
N MET A 36 4.62 -0.37 -4.52
CA MET A 36 3.24 -0.65 -4.16
C MET A 36 2.33 -0.20 -5.29
N ASP A 37 1.66 -1.17 -5.91
CA ASP A 37 0.67 -0.95 -6.95
C ASP A 37 -0.74 -1.03 -6.36
N ILE A 38 -1.56 -0.04 -6.67
CA ILE A 38 -2.97 0.06 -6.30
C ILE A 38 -3.77 0.04 -7.61
N ASP A 39 -4.45 -1.06 -7.86
CA ASP A 39 -5.45 -1.17 -8.91
C ASP A 39 -6.76 -0.55 -8.41
N THR A 40 -7.27 0.43 -9.15
CA THR A 40 -8.51 1.15 -8.82
C THR A 40 -9.52 1.10 -9.96
N ARG A 41 -9.35 0.21 -10.94
CA ARG A 41 -10.19 0.20 -12.16
C ARG A 41 -11.67 0.07 -11.85
N GLU A 42 -12.02 -0.96 -11.08
CA GLU A 42 -13.41 -1.22 -10.69
C GLU A 42 -13.95 -0.06 -9.84
N PHE A 43 -13.16 0.44 -8.89
CA PHE A 43 -13.56 1.53 -8.01
C PHE A 43 -13.86 2.82 -8.79
N MET A 44 -12.97 3.17 -9.71
CA MET A 44 -13.12 4.36 -10.55
C MET A 44 -14.31 4.23 -11.50
N ALA A 45 -14.55 3.04 -12.06
CA ALA A 45 -15.71 2.80 -12.91
C ALA A 45 -17.03 3.01 -12.15
N GLU A 46 -17.14 2.48 -10.93
CA GLU A 46 -18.32 2.65 -10.08
C GLU A 46 -18.52 4.12 -9.68
N MET A 47 -17.46 4.77 -9.20
CA MET A 47 -17.51 6.18 -8.80
C MET A 47 -17.91 7.08 -9.96
N MET A 48 -17.37 6.85 -11.16
CA MET A 48 -17.77 7.59 -12.35
C MET A 48 -19.22 7.31 -12.77
N ALA A 49 -19.71 6.06 -12.63
CA ALA A 49 -21.10 5.73 -12.94
C ALA A 49 -22.09 6.38 -11.98
N MET A 50 -21.70 6.55 -10.71
CA MET A 50 -22.53 7.16 -9.67
C MET A 50 -22.43 8.69 -9.61
N THR A 51 -21.39 9.28 -10.21
CA THR A 51 -21.18 10.73 -10.22
C THR A 51 -21.99 11.38 -11.34
N PRO A 52 -22.84 12.38 -11.06
CA PRO A 52 -23.53 13.14 -12.10
C PRO A 52 -22.56 13.77 -13.11
N ASP A 53 -22.89 13.78 -14.40
CA ASP A 53 -22.02 14.30 -15.46
C ASP A 53 -21.55 15.75 -15.20
N SER A 54 -22.41 16.57 -14.58
CA SER A 54 -22.10 17.95 -14.21
C SER A 54 -20.99 18.09 -13.16
N LEU A 55 -20.68 17.02 -12.40
CA LEU A 55 -19.68 17.02 -11.34
C LEU A 55 -18.41 16.25 -11.72
N LYS A 56 -18.45 15.38 -12.75
CA LYS A 56 -17.31 14.52 -13.12
C LYS A 56 -16.00 15.28 -13.34
N GLN A 57 -16.04 16.39 -14.09
CA GLN A 57 -14.83 17.18 -14.36
C GLN A 57 -14.23 17.78 -13.10
N LYS A 58 -15.07 18.18 -12.15
CA LYS A 58 -14.65 18.78 -10.88
C LYS A 58 -14.02 17.73 -9.95
N GLU A 59 -14.65 16.56 -9.85
CA GLU A 59 -14.21 15.49 -8.93
C GLU A 59 -13.00 14.71 -9.47
N PHE A 60 -12.88 14.53 -10.79
CA PHE A 60 -11.84 13.68 -11.39
C PHE A 60 -10.80 14.43 -12.22
N GLY A 61 -11.00 15.71 -12.54
CA GLY A 61 -10.10 16.47 -13.43
C GLY A 61 -8.69 16.68 -12.88
N GLU A 62 -8.47 16.56 -11.56
CA GLU A 62 -7.12 16.61 -10.98
C GLU A 62 -6.32 15.33 -11.24
N MET A 63 -6.99 14.20 -11.50
CA MET A 63 -6.32 12.92 -11.79
C MET A 63 -5.52 12.97 -13.10
N ASP A 64 -5.91 13.86 -14.03
CA ASP A 64 -5.17 14.06 -15.28
C ASP A 64 -3.80 14.72 -15.09
N ARG A 65 -3.58 15.38 -13.96
CA ARG A 65 -2.30 16.02 -13.63
C ARG A 65 -1.27 15.04 -13.06
N LEU A 66 -1.70 13.84 -12.71
CA LEU A 66 -0.83 12.84 -12.10
C LEU A 66 0.16 12.32 -13.15
N PRO A 67 1.44 12.14 -12.77
CA PRO A 67 2.48 11.74 -13.70
C PRO A 67 2.21 10.31 -14.21
N THR A 68 2.44 10.05 -15.50
CA THR A 68 2.33 8.70 -16.10
C THR A 68 3.68 7.98 -16.21
N THR A 69 4.76 8.67 -15.86
CA THR A 69 6.11 8.12 -15.69
C THR A 69 6.55 8.29 -14.24
N TRP A 70 7.51 7.48 -13.79
CA TRP A 70 8.07 7.58 -12.45
C TRP A 70 8.61 8.99 -12.20
N THR A 71 7.95 9.71 -11.29
CA THR A 71 8.30 11.08 -10.93
C THR A 71 8.44 11.16 -9.42
N SER A 72 9.53 11.75 -8.92
CA SER A 72 9.77 11.86 -7.49
C SER A 72 8.73 12.78 -6.82
N MET A 73 8.40 12.54 -5.55
CA MET A 73 7.53 13.45 -4.79
C MET A 73 8.10 14.87 -4.75
N TYR A 74 9.42 15.02 -4.75
CA TYR A 74 10.09 16.30 -4.84
C TYR A 74 9.77 17.03 -6.16
N ASP A 75 9.87 16.33 -7.29
CA ASP A 75 9.61 16.92 -8.61
C ASP A 75 8.14 17.26 -8.79
N VAL A 76 7.22 16.41 -8.31
CA VAL A 76 5.78 16.70 -8.31
C VAL A 76 5.51 17.97 -7.49
N ALA A 77 5.98 18.02 -6.24
CA ALA A 77 5.76 19.18 -5.36
C ALA A 77 6.35 20.47 -5.96
N ARG A 78 7.54 20.40 -6.55
CA ARG A 78 8.18 21.54 -7.22
C ARG A 78 7.40 22.01 -8.44
N LYS A 79 6.97 21.09 -9.31
CA LYS A 79 6.19 21.40 -10.52
C LYS A 79 4.84 22.04 -10.19
N GLU A 80 4.21 21.61 -9.10
CA GLU A 80 2.94 22.17 -8.63
C GLU A 80 3.09 23.45 -7.79
N GLY A 81 4.31 23.90 -7.49
CA GLY A 81 4.54 25.03 -6.59
C GLY A 81 4.13 24.75 -5.13
N LYS A 82 4.10 23.48 -4.73
CA LYS A 82 3.67 22.99 -3.41
C LYS A 82 4.81 22.42 -2.55
N LEU A 83 6.07 22.67 -2.92
CA LEU A 83 7.20 22.29 -2.07
C LEU A 83 7.23 23.18 -0.83
N LYS A 84 6.85 22.62 0.33
CA LYS A 84 6.66 23.36 1.59
C LYS A 84 7.83 23.27 2.57
N THR A 85 8.83 22.43 2.29
CA THR A 85 9.90 22.11 3.23
C THR A 85 11.26 22.46 2.65
N GLU A 86 12.12 23.05 3.50
CA GLU A 86 13.55 23.27 3.23
C GLU A 86 14.43 22.26 3.99
N ASN A 87 13.83 21.37 4.78
CA ASN A 87 14.57 20.39 5.56
C ASN A 87 15.29 19.40 4.62
N PRO A 88 16.63 19.25 4.72
CA PRO A 88 17.41 18.45 3.79
C PRO A 88 17.05 16.96 3.85
N ASP A 89 16.72 16.43 5.02
CA ASP A 89 16.34 15.04 5.20
C ASP A 89 14.97 14.75 4.56
N SER A 90 14.01 15.68 4.71
CA SER A 90 12.71 15.58 4.05
C SER A 90 12.88 15.62 2.53
N ILE A 91 13.70 16.54 2.01
CA ILE A 91 14.00 16.64 0.58
C ILE A 91 14.67 15.35 0.07
N LYS A 92 15.61 14.78 0.84
CA LYS A 92 16.26 13.50 0.51
C LYS A 92 15.22 12.39 0.34
N ILE A 93 14.29 12.23 1.29
CA ILE A 93 13.24 11.21 1.20
C ILE A 93 12.29 11.48 0.03
N MET A 94 11.84 12.72 -0.15
CA MET A 94 10.96 13.09 -1.27
C MET A 94 11.58 12.80 -2.65
N LYS A 95 12.91 12.85 -2.78
CA LYS A 95 13.62 12.50 -4.02
C LYS A 95 13.69 10.99 -4.25
N LYS A 96 13.59 10.17 -3.19
CA LYS A 96 13.66 8.70 -3.27
C LYS A 96 12.29 8.03 -3.33
N ILE A 97 11.21 8.75 -3.02
CA ILE A 97 9.84 8.27 -3.20
C ILE A 97 9.32 8.78 -4.53
N PHE A 98 8.90 7.85 -5.39
CA PHE A 98 8.36 8.11 -6.71
C PHE A 98 6.89 7.70 -6.76
N MET A 99 6.14 8.37 -7.61
CA MET A 99 4.78 7.99 -7.95
C MET A 99 4.59 7.93 -9.46
N LYS A 100 3.63 7.11 -9.88
CA LYS A 100 3.20 6.96 -11.25
C LYS A 100 1.71 6.61 -11.26
N SER A 101 0.95 7.20 -12.15
CA SER A 101 -0.42 6.79 -12.47
C SER A 101 -0.42 5.88 -13.68
N THR A 102 -1.30 4.89 -13.66
CA THR A 102 -1.57 4.02 -14.81
C THR A 102 -2.91 4.44 -15.39
N LYS A 103 -2.96 4.66 -16.70
CA LYS A 103 -4.20 4.95 -17.43
C LYS A 103 -4.50 3.86 -18.45
N GLU A 104 -5.75 3.45 -18.55
CA GLU A 104 -6.27 2.56 -19.59
C GLU A 104 -7.41 3.30 -20.30
N ASN A 105 -7.37 3.36 -21.64
CA ASN A 105 -8.37 4.09 -22.45
C ASN A 105 -8.59 5.54 -21.99
N ASN A 106 -7.50 6.21 -21.59
CA ASN A 106 -7.50 7.58 -21.04
C ASN A 106 -8.21 7.75 -19.68
N THR A 107 -8.59 6.66 -19.03
CA THR A 107 -9.16 6.64 -17.68
C THR A 107 -8.12 6.15 -16.69
N LEU A 108 -8.12 6.70 -15.47
CA LEU A 108 -7.26 6.23 -14.40
C LEU A 108 -7.57 4.77 -14.06
N ALA A 109 -6.57 3.91 -14.18
CA ALA A 109 -6.63 2.50 -13.84
C ALA A 109 -5.95 2.19 -12.50
N GLY A 110 -5.02 3.03 -12.04
CA GLY A 110 -4.38 2.82 -10.76
C GLY A 110 -3.20 3.74 -10.49
N PHE A 111 -2.56 3.50 -9.36
CA PHE A 111 -1.38 4.23 -8.91
C PHE A 111 -0.29 3.28 -8.45
N SER A 112 0.95 3.68 -8.70
CA SER A 112 2.12 3.00 -8.20
C SER A 112 2.95 3.97 -7.38
N PHE A 113 3.42 3.51 -6.23
CA PHE A 113 4.42 4.20 -5.41
C PHE A 113 5.68 3.37 -5.39
N LYS A 114 6.85 4.01 -5.50
CA LYS A 114 8.15 3.35 -5.41
C LYS A 114 9.04 4.04 -4.39
N MET A 115 9.65 3.28 -3.50
CA MET A 115 10.74 3.72 -2.64
C MET A 115 12.03 3.13 -3.20
N ASP A 116 12.90 3.99 -3.73
CA ASP A 116 14.07 3.57 -4.49
C ASP A 116 15.29 3.40 -3.58
N HIS A 117 15.79 2.17 -3.45
CA HIS A 117 17.06 1.83 -2.77
C HIS A 117 17.23 2.45 -1.37
N PHE A 118 16.26 2.28 -0.48
CA PHE A 118 16.29 2.84 0.88
C PHE A 118 17.28 2.11 1.78
N SER A 119 18.20 2.84 2.40
CA SER A 119 19.09 2.31 3.42
C SER A 119 18.42 2.28 4.81
N PRO A 120 19.01 1.61 5.81
CA PRO A 120 18.52 1.66 7.19
C PRO A 120 18.34 3.09 7.73
N GLU A 121 19.24 4.01 7.38
CA GLU A 121 19.16 5.42 7.76
C GLU A 121 17.98 6.14 7.10
N ASP A 122 17.69 5.83 5.83
CA ASP A 122 16.55 6.42 5.13
C ASP A 122 15.23 6.03 5.80
N TYR A 123 15.11 4.81 6.33
CA TYR A 123 13.94 4.39 7.11
C TYR A 123 13.78 5.15 8.43
N GLN A 124 14.87 5.57 9.08
CA GLN A 124 14.79 6.42 10.27
C GLN A 124 14.28 7.81 9.93
N ILE A 125 14.76 8.37 8.82
CA ILE A 125 14.27 9.67 8.32
C ILE A 125 12.80 9.56 7.89
N LEU A 126 12.43 8.49 7.18
CA LEU A 126 11.08 8.24 6.72
C LEU A 126 10.08 8.23 7.88
N LYS A 127 10.40 7.58 9.00
CA LYS A 127 9.53 7.59 10.20
C LYS A 127 9.22 9.00 10.71
N SER A 128 10.15 9.94 10.55
CA SER A 128 9.93 11.34 10.91
C SER A 128 9.10 12.05 9.84
N PHE A 129 9.40 11.81 8.56
CA PHE A 129 8.66 12.34 7.41
C PHE A 129 7.18 11.93 7.45
N THR A 130 6.87 10.67 7.77
CA THR A 130 5.48 10.16 7.78
C THR A 130 4.64 10.61 8.97
N LYS A 131 5.25 11.25 9.98
CA LYS A 131 4.49 11.92 11.05
C LYS A 131 3.79 13.16 10.54
N THR A 132 4.43 13.91 9.64
CA THR A 132 3.89 15.12 9.04
C THR A 132 3.16 14.83 7.73
N GLU A 133 3.76 14.04 6.85
CA GLU A 133 3.22 13.71 5.53
C GLU A 133 2.56 12.32 5.54
N LYS A 134 1.23 12.28 5.38
CA LYS A 134 0.47 11.02 5.42
C LYS A 134 0.55 10.28 4.10
N VAL A 135 1.60 9.49 3.92
CA VAL A 135 1.81 8.62 2.75
C VAL A 135 1.26 7.22 3.05
N PRO A 136 0.46 6.62 2.14
CA PRO A 136 -0.04 5.25 2.31
C PRO A 136 1.09 4.26 2.00
N LEU A 137 1.74 3.73 3.03
CA LEU A 137 2.88 2.82 2.89
C LEU A 137 2.55 1.43 3.46
N ASP A 138 3.01 0.40 2.76
CA ASP A 138 3.06 -0.96 3.28
C ASP A 138 3.96 -0.99 4.53
N GLN A 139 3.46 -1.53 5.63
CA GLN A 139 4.19 -1.54 6.90
C GLN A 139 5.38 -2.52 6.90
N ASN A 140 5.41 -3.50 5.98
CA ASN A 140 6.53 -4.44 5.87
C ASN A 140 7.85 -3.78 5.46
N ILE A 141 7.82 -2.53 4.95
CA ILE A 141 9.03 -1.77 4.67
C ILE A 141 9.85 -1.47 5.93
N TYR A 142 9.25 -1.58 7.13
CA TYR A 142 9.92 -1.34 8.41
C TYR A 142 10.48 -2.61 9.06
N ASN A 143 10.39 -3.77 8.40
CA ASN A 143 11.09 -4.97 8.84
C ASN A 143 12.62 -4.75 8.77
N ASN A 144 13.37 -5.41 9.66
CA ASN A 144 14.81 -5.19 9.76
C ASN A 144 15.57 -6.09 8.78
N TRP A 145 16.28 -5.49 7.83
CA TRP A 145 17.15 -6.17 6.87
C TRP A 145 18.59 -5.69 7.05
N ASP A 146 19.53 -6.62 7.20
CA ASP A 146 20.95 -6.33 7.43
C ASP A 146 21.87 -6.66 6.24
N GLY A 147 21.29 -6.99 5.07
CA GLY A 147 22.02 -7.47 3.89
C GLY A 147 22.12 -8.99 3.78
N LYS A 148 21.75 -9.73 4.84
CA LYS A 148 21.74 -11.20 4.86
C LYS A 148 20.49 -11.79 5.52
N THR A 149 20.04 -11.18 6.61
CA THR A 149 18.95 -11.63 7.47
C THR A 149 17.82 -10.62 7.46
N LEU A 150 16.61 -11.08 7.11
CA LEU A 150 15.39 -10.32 7.31
C LEU A 150 14.70 -10.80 8.59
N THR A 151 14.47 -9.87 9.51
CA THR A 151 13.62 -10.09 10.68
C THR A 151 12.28 -9.40 10.44
N ILE A 152 11.25 -10.20 10.18
CA ILE A 152 9.87 -9.75 10.07
C ILE A 152 9.28 -9.64 11.46
N ASP A 153 8.71 -8.48 11.79
CA ASP A 153 7.85 -8.27 12.94
C ASP A 153 6.39 -8.40 12.49
N THR A 154 5.68 -9.43 12.95
CA THR A 154 4.28 -9.64 12.52
C THR A 154 3.33 -8.58 13.08
N GLY A 155 3.78 -7.74 14.02
CA GLY A 155 3.10 -6.50 14.40
C GLY A 155 2.99 -5.50 13.25
N ASN A 156 3.85 -5.59 12.22
CA ASN A 156 3.74 -4.83 10.98
C ASN A 156 2.66 -5.37 10.04
N PHE A 157 2.00 -6.50 10.33
CA PHE A 157 0.92 -7.01 9.50
C PHE A 157 -0.39 -6.25 9.76
N ASN A 158 -0.41 -4.99 9.37
CA ASN A 158 -1.56 -4.11 9.52
C ASN A 158 -1.60 -3.05 8.39
N LEU A 159 -2.71 -2.33 8.30
CA LEU A 159 -2.95 -1.34 7.25
C LEU A 159 -2.99 0.11 7.78
N LYS A 160 -2.43 0.37 8.98
CA LYS A 160 -2.58 1.65 9.68
C LYS A 160 -2.16 2.86 8.86
N SER A 161 -1.06 2.76 8.11
CA SER A 161 -0.59 3.88 7.28
C SER A 161 -1.54 4.19 6.11
N ILE A 162 -2.15 3.16 5.51
CA ILE A 162 -3.16 3.32 4.47
C ILE A 162 -4.44 3.92 5.08
N GLU A 163 -4.87 3.41 6.23
CA GLU A 163 -6.02 3.94 6.98
C GLU A 163 -5.83 5.40 7.36
N GLU A 164 -4.64 5.78 7.85
CA GLU A 164 -4.31 7.17 8.20
C GLU A 164 -4.33 8.09 6.99
N ALA A 165 -3.79 7.65 5.85
CA ALA A 165 -3.79 8.41 4.61
C ALA A 165 -5.22 8.67 4.11
N ILE A 166 -6.10 7.66 4.17
CA ILE A 166 -7.53 7.80 3.83
C ILE A 166 -8.19 8.76 4.82
N ARG A 167 -8.00 8.56 6.12
CA ARG A 167 -8.62 9.35 7.19
C ARG A 167 -8.25 10.84 7.13
N SER A 168 -7.03 11.16 6.72
CA SER A 168 -6.58 12.55 6.56
C SER A 168 -7.41 13.33 5.53
N LYS A 169 -8.17 12.63 4.67
CA LYS A 169 -9.03 13.19 3.64
C LYS A 169 -10.54 13.07 3.95
N SER A 170 -10.91 12.49 5.10
CA SER A 170 -12.31 12.20 5.48
C SER A 170 -12.76 13.01 6.71
N SER A 171 -14.08 13.12 6.90
CA SER A 171 -14.66 13.83 8.05
C SER A 171 -14.51 13.03 9.36
N LYS A 172 -14.58 13.69 10.53
CA LYS A 172 -14.36 13.04 11.84
C LYS A 172 -15.38 11.93 12.16
N GLU A 173 -16.63 12.03 11.69
CA GLU A 173 -17.71 11.06 11.95
C GLU A 173 -17.54 9.71 11.20
N GLU A 174 -16.76 9.67 10.12
CA GLU A 174 -16.58 8.45 9.29
C GLU A 174 -15.54 7.47 9.87
N THR A 175 -14.84 7.86 10.94
CA THR A 175 -13.76 7.08 11.58
C THR A 175 -14.20 5.69 12.03
N GLN A 176 -15.37 5.57 12.67
CA GLN A 176 -15.80 4.29 13.26
C GLN A 176 -16.22 3.26 12.20
N LYS A 177 -16.40 3.68 10.95
CA LYS A 177 -16.76 2.83 9.81
C LYS A 177 -15.53 2.43 8.97
N MET A 178 -14.32 2.83 9.36
CA MET A 178 -13.09 2.60 8.58
C MET A 178 -12.84 1.11 8.32
N ALA A 179 -13.00 0.24 9.33
CA ALA A 179 -12.81 -1.21 9.13
C ALA A 179 -13.78 -1.79 8.09
N GLY A 180 -15.07 -1.40 8.17
CA GLY A 180 -16.07 -1.81 7.18
C GLY A 180 -15.77 -1.26 5.79
N MET A 181 -15.27 -0.02 5.71
CA MET A 181 -14.85 0.63 4.47
C MET A 181 -13.61 -0.06 3.84
N MET A 182 -12.61 -0.43 4.65
CA MET A 182 -11.42 -1.14 4.18
C MET A 182 -11.76 -2.54 3.68
N ILE A 183 -12.56 -3.29 4.44
CA ILE A 183 -13.06 -4.60 4.01
C ILE A 183 -13.90 -4.46 2.76
N MET A 184 -14.70 -3.40 2.62
CA MET A 184 -15.50 -3.16 1.43
C MET A 184 -14.59 -2.87 0.24
N PHE A 185 -13.77 -1.82 0.30
CA PHE A 185 -13.01 -1.35 -0.86
C PHE A 185 -11.91 -2.29 -1.34
N PHE A 186 -11.23 -3.01 -0.45
CA PHE A 186 -10.08 -3.82 -0.83
C PHE A 186 -10.43 -5.29 -1.01
N LYS A 187 -10.31 -5.77 -2.25
CA LYS A 187 -10.50 -7.18 -2.61
C LYS A 187 -9.36 -8.06 -2.13
N LYS A 188 -8.13 -7.58 -2.31
CA LYS A 188 -6.91 -8.30 -1.99
C LYS A 188 -5.80 -7.31 -1.67
N ILE A 189 -5.06 -7.60 -0.61
CA ILE A 189 -3.83 -6.90 -0.26
C ILE A 189 -2.75 -7.96 -0.02
N GLY A 190 -1.56 -7.74 -0.55
CA GLY A 190 -0.43 -8.60 -0.23
C GLY A 190 0.91 -8.05 -0.68
N THR A 191 1.95 -8.58 -0.07
CA THR A 191 3.32 -8.13 -0.19
C THR A 191 4.19 -9.30 -0.60
N THR A 192 4.94 -9.15 -1.70
CA THR A 192 5.98 -10.11 -2.08
C THR A 192 7.33 -9.56 -1.62
N LEU A 193 8.00 -10.30 -0.77
CA LEU A 193 9.37 -10.04 -0.34
C LEU A 193 10.30 -10.85 -1.26
N LYS A 194 11.27 -10.19 -1.89
CA LYS A 194 12.25 -10.79 -2.79
C LYS A 194 13.66 -10.55 -2.27
N PHE A 195 14.52 -11.53 -2.46
CA PHE A 195 15.92 -11.50 -2.03
C PHE A 195 16.85 -11.69 -3.23
N GLU A 196 17.92 -10.89 -3.29
CA GLU A 196 18.94 -11.07 -4.34
C GLU A 196 19.70 -12.40 -4.20
N ASN A 197 19.87 -12.89 -2.96
CA ASN A 197 20.45 -14.20 -2.68
C ASN A 197 19.34 -15.22 -2.37
N PRO A 198 19.57 -16.51 -2.64
CA PRO A 198 18.62 -17.57 -2.26
C PRO A 198 18.37 -17.58 -0.75
N ILE A 199 17.16 -17.98 -0.38
CA ILE A 199 16.74 -18.20 1.00
C ILE A 199 17.38 -19.50 1.47
N LYS A 200 18.24 -19.39 2.48
CA LYS A 200 18.88 -20.52 3.15
C LYS A 200 17.97 -21.16 4.19
N SER A 201 17.26 -20.35 4.97
CA SER A 201 16.37 -20.84 6.02
C SER A 201 15.32 -19.82 6.42
N MET A 202 14.16 -20.30 6.87
CA MET A 202 13.11 -19.50 7.49
C MET A 202 12.71 -20.12 8.82
N THR A 203 12.78 -19.33 9.90
CA THR A 203 12.35 -19.73 11.26
C THR A 203 11.17 -18.86 11.68
N GLY A 204 10.17 -19.47 12.32
CA GLY A 204 8.91 -18.82 12.67
C GLY A 204 7.85 -19.03 11.59
N LYS A 205 6.58 -18.98 11.98
CA LYS A 205 5.43 -19.26 11.13
C LYS A 205 4.29 -18.29 11.42
N HIS A 206 3.64 -17.84 10.35
CA HIS A 206 2.40 -17.10 10.41
C HIS A 206 1.50 -17.54 9.27
N ASP A 207 0.19 -17.63 9.49
CA ASP A 207 -0.75 -18.16 8.48
C ASP A 207 -0.77 -17.33 7.18
N TRP A 208 -0.44 -16.05 7.27
CA TRP A 208 -0.33 -15.14 6.12
C TRP A 208 0.98 -15.23 5.36
N VAL A 209 1.98 -15.96 5.86
CA VAL A 209 3.35 -15.95 5.31
C VAL A 209 3.66 -17.28 4.66
N LYS A 210 4.07 -17.23 3.39
CA LYS A 210 4.42 -18.42 2.61
C LYS A 210 5.64 -18.15 1.74
N GLN A 211 6.64 -19.02 1.79
CA GLN A 211 7.68 -19.05 0.77
C GLN A 211 7.11 -19.56 -0.56
N ILE A 212 7.29 -18.80 -1.63
CA ILE A 212 6.71 -19.11 -2.94
C ILE A 212 7.76 -19.63 -3.94
N ASP A 213 9.03 -19.31 -3.72
CA ASP A 213 10.19 -19.84 -4.45
C ASP A 213 11.47 -19.66 -3.60
N ASP A 214 12.63 -20.01 -4.14
CA ASP A 214 13.91 -19.96 -3.44
C ASP A 214 14.41 -18.53 -3.17
N HIS A 215 13.77 -17.50 -3.74
CA HIS A 215 14.13 -16.10 -3.60
C HIS A 215 13.01 -15.23 -3.04
N SER A 216 11.82 -15.79 -2.81
CA SER A 216 10.63 -14.98 -2.59
C SER A 216 9.69 -15.55 -1.53
N ILE A 217 9.13 -14.64 -0.74
CA ILE A 217 8.11 -14.90 0.27
C ILE A 217 6.91 -14.02 -0.03
N ARG A 218 5.71 -14.58 0.08
CA ARG A 218 4.45 -13.86 -0.04
C ARG A 218 3.79 -13.70 1.32
N ILE A 219 3.35 -12.49 1.61
CA ILE A 219 2.46 -12.12 2.69
C ILE A 219 1.09 -11.83 2.08
N GLU A 220 0.07 -12.59 2.42
CA GLU A 220 -1.31 -12.36 1.97
C GLU A 220 -2.20 -12.03 3.15
N TYR A 221 -2.76 -10.81 3.16
CA TYR A 221 -3.60 -10.35 4.26
C TYR A 221 -4.99 -10.94 4.14
N ASP A 222 -5.46 -11.57 5.21
CA ASP A 222 -6.89 -11.81 5.40
C ASP A 222 -7.50 -10.57 6.05
N LEU A 223 -8.17 -9.74 5.24
CA LEU A 223 -8.79 -8.50 5.69
C LEU A 223 -9.88 -8.73 6.73
N LYS A 224 -10.58 -9.86 6.68
CA LYS A 224 -11.60 -10.16 7.71
C LYS A 224 -10.90 -10.45 9.02
N ALA A 225 -9.90 -11.32 9.00
CA ALA A 225 -9.15 -11.66 10.21
C ALA A 225 -8.34 -10.49 10.79
N LEU A 226 -7.96 -9.51 9.95
CA LEU A 226 -7.27 -8.31 10.40
C LEU A 226 -8.16 -7.41 11.30
N TYR A 227 -9.46 -7.35 11.02
CA TYR A 227 -10.40 -6.47 11.74
C TYR A 227 -11.33 -7.22 12.71
N ASP A 228 -11.37 -8.54 12.64
CA ASP A 228 -12.11 -9.39 13.56
C ASP A 228 -11.25 -9.74 14.80
N LYS A 229 -11.73 -9.34 15.98
CA LYS A 229 -11.02 -9.58 17.24
C LYS A 229 -11.06 -11.04 17.68
N ASP A 230 -11.97 -11.84 17.13
CA ASP A 230 -12.17 -13.25 17.50
C ASP A 230 -11.48 -14.22 16.54
N SER A 231 -10.76 -13.69 15.54
CA SER A 231 -10.06 -14.50 14.56
C SER A 231 -8.94 -15.33 15.19
N LYS A 232 -8.92 -16.63 14.85
CA LYS A 232 -7.96 -17.60 15.37
C LYS A 232 -7.00 -18.02 14.27
N PHE A 233 -5.71 -17.75 14.49
CA PHE A 233 -4.63 -18.23 13.63
C PHE A 233 -4.14 -19.60 14.09
N LYS A 234 -3.73 -20.44 13.14
CA LYS A 234 -3.03 -21.69 13.42
C LYS A 234 -1.57 -21.42 13.79
N ASN A 235 -0.95 -20.43 13.13
CA ASN A 235 0.39 -19.94 13.42
C ASN A 235 0.37 -18.41 13.54
N GLU A 236 0.94 -17.88 14.63
CA GLU A 236 0.92 -16.45 14.94
C GLU A 236 2.23 -15.96 15.59
N ASP A 237 3.36 -16.55 15.19
CA ASP A 237 4.66 -16.19 15.74
C ASP A 237 4.89 -14.68 15.57
N LYS A 238 5.37 -14.02 16.64
CA LYS A 238 5.58 -12.57 16.63
C LYS A 238 6.75 -12.13 15.77
N LYS A 239 7.64 -13.07 15.42
CA LYS A 239 8.80 -12.84 14.58
C LYS A 239 9.00 -14.00 13.60
N ILE A 240 9.39 -13.66 12.39
CA ILE A 240 9.86 -14.61 11.38
C ILE A 240 11.25 -14.17 10.94
N ILE A 241 12.21 -15.07 10.99
CA ILE A 241 13.61 -14.81 10.65
C ILE A 241 13.93 -15.55 9.37
N ILE A 242 14.33 -14.82 8.34
CA ILE A 242 14.73 -15.34 7.05
C ILE A 242 16.21 -15.05 6.88
N VAL A 243 17.00 -16.09 6.61
CA VAL A 243 18.44 -15.99 6.37
C VAL A 243 18.69 -16.35 4.92
N THR A 244 19.42 -15.49 4.22
CA THR A 244 19.89 -15.73 2.84
C THR A 244 21.35 -16.20 2.84
N GLU A 245 21.78 -16.76 1.71
CA GLU A 245 23.16 -17.25 1.52
C GLU A 245 24.24 -16.17 1.74
#